data_AF-W2L7M7-F1
#
_entry.id   AF-W2L7M7-F1
#
_cell.length_a   1.000
_cell.length_b   1.000
_cell.length_c   1.000
_cell.angle_alpha   90.00
_cell.angle_beta   90.00
_cell.angle_gamma   90.00
#
_symmetry.space_group_name_H-M   'P 1'
#
loop_
_entity.id
_entity.type
_entity.pdbx_description
1 polymer ?
#
loop_
_entity_poly.entity_id
_entity_poly.type
_entity_poly.pdbx_seq_one_letter_code
_entity_poly.pdbx_strand_id
1 'polypeptide(L)'
;RNKQLRESKRAKDGQPVRCLPEELPRWRRRYICTHGWTDRSRGQGVRPQRQIRSTACPFRLTAESVYIQGSWRVEIHFPVYTHNHALLESVYDNYSHIRQVP
;
A
#
# COMPACT_ATOMS: atom_id res chain seq x y z
N ARG A 1 -1.12 -16.04 4.15
CA ARG A 1 -0.11 -15.58 3.15
C ARG A 1 0.19 -16.67 2.13
N ASN A 2 0.86 -17.77 2.51
CA ASN A 2 1.20 -18.85 1.57
C ASN A 2 -0.03 -19.62 1.06
N LYS A 3 -1.11 -19.72 1.85
CA LYS A 3 -2.41 -20.24 1.39
C LYS A 3 -2.94 -19.49 0.17
N GLN A 4 -2.96 -18.15 0.21
CA GLN A 4 -3.40 -17.30 -0.91
C GLN A 4 -2.50 -17.46 -2.14
N LEU A 5 -1.20 -17.67 -1.95
CA LEU A 5 -0.26 -17.93 -3.06
C LEU A 5 -0.57 -19.26 -3.75
N ARG A 6 -0.87 -20.32 -2.98
CA ARG A 6 -1.28 -21.63 -3.51
C ARG A 6 -2.63 -21.59 -4.21
N GLU A 7 -3.51 -20.67 -3.81
CA GLU A 7 -4.83 -20.46 -4.43
C GLU A 7 -4.79 -19.45 -5.59
N SER A 8 -3.62 -18.85 -5.87
CA SER A 8 -3.46 -17.85 -6.92
C SER A 8 -3.66 -18.46 -8.31
N LYS A 9 -4.05 -17.62 -9.28
CA LYS A 9 -4.22 -18.04 -10.68
C LYS A 9 -2.98 -18.74 -11.23
N ARG A 10 -1.77 -18.22 -10.93
CA ARG A 10 -0.50 -18.83 -11.35
C ARG A 10 -0.34 -20.26 -10.82
N ALA A 11 -0.68 -20.49 -9.55
CA ALA A 11 -0.63 -21.84 -8.97
C ALA A 11 -1.66 -22.78 -9.61
N LYS A 12 -2.87 -22.28 -9.90
CA LYS A 12 -3.92 -23.04 -10.61
C LYS A 12 -3.55 -23.36 -12.06
N ASP A 13 -2.84 -22.44 -12.72
CA ASP A 13 -2.33 -22.59 -14.09
C ASP A 13 -1.07 -23.50 -14.13
N GLY A 14 -0.72 -24.18 -13.03
CA GLY A 14 0.42 -25.10 -12.94
C GLY A 14 1.79 -24.43 -12.89
N GLN A 15 1.86 -23.10 -12.77
CA GLN A 15 3.13 -22.42 -12.63
C GLN A 15 3.72 -22.64 -11.23
N PRO A 16 5.05 -22.79 -11.10
CA PRO A 16 5.69 -22.97 -9.81
C PRO A 16 5.52 -21.70 -8.96
N VAL A 17 4.77 -21.82 -7.86
CA VAL A 17 4.60 -20.74 -6.88
C VAL A 17 5.41 -21.04 -5.63
N ARG A 18 6.43 -20.23 -5.39
CA ARG A 18 7.26 -20.35 -4.18
C ARG A 18 6.51 -19.80 -2.97
N CYS A 19 6.50 -20.58 -1.90
CA CYS A 19 6.01 -20.12 -0.61
C CYS A 19 6.99 -19.08 -0.04
N LEU A 20 6.45 -18.06 0.62
CA LEU A 20 7.28 -17.06 1.29
C LEU A 20 7.80 -17.59 2.63
N PRO A 21 9.04 -17.23 3.02
CA PRO A 21 9.61 -17.44 4.35
C PRO A 21 8.78 -16.74 5.43
N GLU A 22 8.77 -17.28 6.64
CA GLU A 22 7.92 -16.78 7.74
C GLU A 22 8.15 -15.30 8.03
N GLU A 23 9.39 -14.84 7.94
CA GLU A 23 9.88 -13.49 8.19
C GLU A 23 9.28 -12.45 7.23
N LEU A 24 8.86 -12.84 6.03
CA LEU A 24 8.34 -11.91 5.02
C LEU A 24 6.83 -11.72 5.14
N PRO A 25 6.32 -10.63 5.74
CA PRO A 25 4.92 -10.55 6.15
C PRO A 25 3.91 -10.63 4.99
N ARG A 26 4.27 -10.20 3.77
CA ARG A 26 3.36 -10.17 2.62
C ARG A 26 4.10 -10.40 1.31
N TRP A 27 3.42 -11.08 0.37
CA TRP A 27 3.93 -11.30 -0.99
C TRP A 27 3.90 -10.05 -1.84
N ARG A 28 2.84 -9.25 -1.70
CA ARG A 28 2.61 -8.04 -2.48
C ARG A 28 1.86 -7.01 -1.66
N ARG A 29 2.28 -5.75 -1.76
CA ARG A 29 1.64 -4.63 -1.07
C ARG A 29 1.64 -3.41 -1.97
N ARG A 30 0.45 -2.82 -2.15
CA ARG A 30 0.31 -1.52 -2.80
C ARG A 30 0.43 -0.42 -1.76
N TYR A 31 1.28 0.56 -2.05
CA TYR A 31 1.45 1.79 -1.29
C TYR A 31 0.85 2.93 -2.10
N ILE A 32 0.16 3.82 -1.41
CA ILE A 32 -0.40 5.05 -1.95
C ILE A 32 -0.12 6.18 -0.97
N CYS A 33 -0.16 7.42 -1.44
CA CYS A 33 -0.08 8.56 -0.55
C CYS A 33 -1.29 8.58 0.40
N THR A 34 -1.09 9.07 1.61
CA THR A 34 -2.14 9.42 2.58
C THR A 34 -3.17 10.39 2.01
N HIS A 35 -2.79 11.24 1.07
CA HIS A 35 -3.65 12.14 0.31
C HIS A 35 -4.17 11.55 -1.01
N GLY A 36 -3.80 10.30 -1.34
CA GLY A 36 -4.17 9.60 -2.57
C GLY A 36 -5.50 8.84 -2.50
N TRP A 37 -6.13 8.79 -1.33
CA TRP A 37 -7.46 8.18 -1.18
C TRP A 37 -8.50 9.04 -1.87
N THR A 38 -9.34 8.47 -2.72
CA THR A 38 -10.53 9.17 -3.21
C THR A 38 -11.49 9.43 -2.05
N ASP A 39 -12.18 10.56 -2.09
CA ASP A 39 -13.23 10.81 -1.11
C ASP A 39 -14.27 9.69 -1.19
N ARG A 40 -14.64 9.16 -0.04
CA ARG A 40 -15.71 8.16 0.06
C ARG A 40 -16.83 8.84 0.81
N SER A 41 -17.93 9.12 0.12
CA SER A 41 -19.18 9.55 0.77
C SER A 41 -19.70 8.40 1.64
N ARG A 42 -19.30 8.38 2.91
CA ARG A 42 -19.65 7.31 3.87
C ARG A 42 -20.88 7.64 4.71
N GLY A 43 -21.64 8.69 4.40
CA GLY A 43 -22.80 9.08 5.20
C GLY A 43 -23.90 9.77 4.40
N GLN A 44 -25.11 9.76 4.95
CA GLN A 44 -26.31 10.43 4.41
C GLN A 44 -26.30 11.97 4.61
N GLY A 45 -25.14 12.57 4.92
CA GLY A 45 -25.00 14.02 5.11
C GLY A 45 -25.48 14.58 6.46
N VAL A 46 -25.85 13.73 7.44
CA VAL A 46 -26.41 14.16 8.74
C VAL A 46 -25.40 14.88 9.65
N ARG A 47 -24.09 14.62 9.47
CA ARG A 47 -23.01 15.29 10.22
C ARG A 47 -22.14 16.11 9.27
N PRO A 48 -21.65 17.30 9.67
CA PRO A 48 -20.69 18.06 8.85
C PRO A 48 -19.47 17.19 8.56
N GLN A 49 -19.24 16.90 7.28
CA GLN A 49 -18.04 16.19 6.86
C GLN A 49 -16.84 17.12 7.09
N ARG A 50 -16.03 16.79 8.09
CA ARG A 50 -14.73 17.44 8.27
C ARG A 50 -13.97 17.24 6.96
N GLN A 51 -13.56 18.33 6.30
CA GLN A 51 -12.92 18.23 4.99
C GLN A 51 -11.76 17.24 5.05
N ILE A 52 -11.93 16.12 4.35
CA ILE A 52 -10.89 15.12 4.20
C ILE A 52 -9.83 15.81 3.34
N ARG A 53 -8.58 15.84 3.81
CA ARG A 53 -7.44 16.38 3.08
C ARG A 53 -7.09 15.52 1.85
N SER A 54 -8.05 14.96 1.13
CA SER A 54 -7.78 14.20 -0.08
C SER A 54 -7.44 15.20 -1.18
N THR A 55 -6.21 15.12 -1.69
CA THR A 55 -5.81 15.85 -2.90
C THR A 55 -5.91 14.97 -4.15
N ALA A 56 -6.47 13.75 -4.01
CA ALA A 56 -6.39 12.72 -5.04
C ALA A 56 -4.96 12.53 -5.56
N CYS A 57 -3.97 12.54 -4.65
CA CYS A 57 -2.56 12.43 -5.00
C CYS A 57 -2.27 11.18 -5.85
N PRO A 58 -1.61 11.29 -7.01
CA PRO A 58 -1.42 10.17 -7.93
C PRO A 58 -0.33 9.20 -7.48
N PHE A 59 0.47 9.56 -6.47
CA PHE A 59 1.55 8.74 -5.96
C PHE A 59 1.06 7.33 -5.57
N ARG A 60 1.68 6.34 -6.19
CA ARG A 60 1.43 4.92 -5.92
C ARG A 60 2.62 4.08 -6.32
N LEU A 61 2.83 2.99 -5.61
CA LEU A 61 3.75 1.93 -6.03
C LEU A 61 3.27 0.59 -5.53
N THR A 62 3.73 -0.49 -6.13
CA THR A 62 3.47 -1.84 -5.64
C THR A 62 4.79 -2.52 -5.33
N ALA A 63 5.01 -2.89 -4.07
CA ALA A 63 6.14 -3.70 -3.67
C ALA A 63 5.76 -5.18 -3.72
N GLU A 64 6.58 -5.99 -4.37
CA GLU A 64 6.39 -7.44 -4.48
C GLU A 64 7.67 -8.16 -4.02
N SER A 65 7.50 -9.20 -3.21
CA SER A 65 8.59 -10.08 -2.79
C SER A 65 8.85 -11.10 -3.88
N VAL A 66 10.02 -11.02 -4.48
CA VAL A 66 10.47 -11.88 -5.58
C VAL A 66 11.68 -12.69 -5.15
N TYR A 67 11.79 -13.93 -5.63
CA TYR A 67 12.94 -14.78 -5.34
C TYR A 67 13.86 -14.81 -6.56
N ILE A 68 15.01 -14.15 -6.46
CA ILE A 68 15.97 -13.95 -7.54
C ILE A 68 17.34 -14.47 -7.09
N GLN A 69 17.93 -15.35 -7.90
CA GLN A 69 19.31 -15.85 -7.70
C GLN A 69 19.56 -16.39 -6.28
N GLY A 70 18.62 -17.16 -5.73
CA GLY A 70 18.78 -17.74 -4.39
C GLY A 70 18.42 -16.83 -3.21
N SER A 71 18.06 -15.57 -3.47
CA SER A 71 17.74 -14.58 -2.44
C SER A 71 16.35 -13.99 -2.62
N TRP A 72 15.68 -13.68 -1.51
CA TRP A 72 14.46 -12.87 -1.54
C TRP A 72 14.80 -11.39 -1.69
N ARG A 73 14.14 -10.73 -2.63
CA ARG A 73 14.29 -9.30 -2.91
C ARG A 73 12.91 -8.66 -3.01
N VAL A 74 12.87 -7.33 -2.86
CA VAL A 74 11.66 -6.54 -3.08
C VAL A 74 11.80 -5.83 -4.42
N GLU A 75 10.86 -6.08 -5.32
CA GLU A 75 10.75 -5.40 -6.61
C GLU A 75 9.59 -4.40 -6.59
N ILE A 76 9.80 -3.25 -7.22
CA ILE A 76 8.79 -2.19 -7.31
C ILE A 76 8.15 -2.22 -8.68
N HIS A 77 6.82 -2.37 -8.71
CA HIS A 77 6.01 -2.38 -9.92
C HIS A 77 5.06 -1.18 -9.98
N PHE A 78 4.82 -0.72 -11.22
CA PHE A 78 3.92 0.37 -11.58
C PHE A 78 4.07 1.64 -10.73
N PRO A 79 5.31 2.15 -10.55
CA PRO A 79 5.50 3.33 -9.73
C PRO A 79 4.97 4.59 -10.41
N VAL A 80 4.33 5.44 -9.62
CA VAL A 80 4.09 6.85 -9.90
C VAL A 80 4.67 7.59 -8.70
N TYR A 81 5.80 8.26 -8.91
CA TYR A 81 6.54 8.95 -7.85
C TYR A 81 6.14 10.42 -7.70
N THR A 82 5.20 10.89 -8.53
CA THR A 82 4.75 12.28 -8.52
C THR A 82 3.74 12.53 -7.41
N HIS A 83 3.95 13.61 -6.67
CA HIS A 83 2.98 14.17 -5.73
C HIS A 83 2.39 15.45 -6.30
N ASN A 84 1.13 15.73 -5.98
CA ASN A 84 0.45 16.98 -6.33
C ASN A 84 0.28 17.92 -5.13
N HIS A 85 1.02 17.66 -4.06
CA HIS A 85 1.03 18.43 -2.82
C HIS A 85 2.44 18.43 -2.24
N ALA A 86 2.72 19.36 -1.32
CA ALA A 86 4.01 19.41 -0.63
C ALA A 86 4.19 18.19 0.29
N LEU A 87 5.38 17.62 0.30
CA LEU A 87 5.83 16.61 1.25
C LEU A 87 6.62 17.32 2.35
N LEU A 88 5.95 17.61 3.45
CA LEU A 88 6.55 18.28 4.60
C LEU A 88 6.51 17.35 5.81
N GLU A 89 7.60 17.30 6.57
CA GLU A 89 7.72 16.51 7.80
C GLU A 89 6.65 16.93 8.83
N SER A 90 6.42 18.24 8.96
CA SER A 90 5.37 18.77 9.83
C SER A 90 3.97 18.27 9.47
N VAL A 91 3.69 17.97 8.19
CA VAL A 91 2.41 17.37 7.78
C VAL A 91 2.35 15.89 8.18
N TYR A 92 3.48 15.19 8.09
CA TYR A 92 3.62 13.79 8.49
C TYR A 92 3.42 13.59 9.99
N ASP A 93 4.08 14.39 10.84
CA ASP A 93 3.98 14.30 12.31
C ASP A 93 2.55 14.56 12.82
N ASN A 94 1.78 15.31 12.04
CA ASN A 94 0.41 15.63 12.37
C ASN A 94 -0.59 14.48 12.12
N TYR A 95 -0.19 13.36 11.49
CA TYR A 95 -1.10 12.23 11.34
C TYR A 95 -1.33 11.49 12.66
N SER A 96 -2.57 11.07 12.88
CA SER A 96 -3.02 10.39 14.09
C SER A 96 -2.30 9.07 14.42
N HIS A 97 -1.67 8.42 13.43
CA HIS A 97 -0.94 7.17 13.63
C HIS A 97 0.53 7.38 14.02
N ILE A 98 1.04 8.62 13.91
CA ILE A 98 2.42 9.02 14.27
C ILE A 98 2.42 9.79 15.58
N ARG A 99 1.36 10.56 15.85
CA ARG A 99 1.17 11.25 17.13
C ARG A 99 1.21 10.25 18.28
N GLN A 100 2.33 10.19 18.98
CA GLN A 100 2.43 9.58 20.30
C GLN A 100 2.01 10.63 21.32
N VAL A 101 0.96 10.34 22.09
CA VAL A 101 0.58 11.15 23.24
C VAL A 101 1.49 10.71 24.39
N PRO A 102 2.21 11.64 25.06
CA PRO A 102 2.99 11.33 26.26
C PRO A 102 2.16 10.69 27.38
#